data_AF-A0A498QZ30-F1
#
_entry.id   AF-A0A498QZ30-F1
#
_cell.length_a   1.000
_cell.length_b   1.000
_cell.length_c   1.000
_cell.angle_alpha   90.00
_cell.angle_beta   90.00
_cell.angle_gamma   90.00
#
_symmetry.space_group_name_H-M   'P 1'
#
loop_
_entity.id
_entity.type
_entity.pdbx_description
1 polymer ?
#
loop_
_entity_poly.entity_id
_entity_poly.type
_entity_poly.pdbx_seq_one_letter_code
_entity_poly.pdbx_strand_id
1 'polypeptide(L)'
;MRRFYPAVVAALLVAVAGGCQDAGVASPRLSGSGTLGSVPVRPVGTTVPSGPGVPPVSDAAHAAGFVDVRSVLPDAVIDLRYATTNNFTHTQLYPADARCLVHQSMAQGLAAAAVALRPQGHVLVFWDCYRPHEAQVKMFNAVPNPAWVARPGPYARSHEAGRSVDVTFTSVQQSCPAERQVHGLCLADMGTDFDDFSSRATAFATQGVTVAAQANRAALREAMKYGGLNVYSGEWWHFDGPGADVDRPVLDVPVD
;
A
#
# COMPACT_ATOMS: atom_id res chain seq x y z
N MET A 1 4.44 -11.38 -66.44
CA MET A 1 5.53 -11.84 -65.55
C MET A 1 4.93 -12.12 -64.18
N ARG A 2 5.28 -13.27 -63.60
CA ARG A 2 4.48 -14.04 -62.63
C ARG A 2 4.48 -13.42 -61.23
N ARG A 3 3.30 -13.38 -60.59
CA ARG A 3 3.09 -13.07 -59.16
C ARG A 3 3.58 -14.25 -58.30
N PHE A 4 4.29 -13.94 -57.22
CA PHE A 4 4.75 -14.89 -56.20
C PHE A 4 3.90 -14.76 -54.92
N TYR A 5 3.23 -15.86 -54.56
CA TYR A 5 2.85 -16.36 -53.23
C TYR A 5 3.04 -17.89 -53.35
N PRO A 6 3.44 -18.68 -52.33
CA PRO A 6 2.86 -18.80 -50.97
C PRO A 6 3.97 -19.07 -49.88
N ALA A 7 3.80 -19.44 -48.61
CA ALA A 7 2.91 -20.42 -48.00
C ALA A 7 2.77 -20.25 -46.47
N VAL A 8 1.56 -20.57 -45.99
CA VAL A 8 1.15 -20.71 -44.60
C VAL A 8 1.58 -22.09 -44.10
N VAL A 9 2.26 -22.14 -42.95
CA VAL A 9 2.61 -23.39 -42.26
C VAL A 9 1.49 -23.74 -41.27
N ALA A 10 0.81 -24.85 -41.53
CA ALA A 10 -0.15 -25.46 -40.63
C ALA A 10 0.58 -26.34 -39.60
N ALA A 11 0.28 -26.17 -38.31
CA ALA A 11 0.76 -27.03 -37.24
C ALA A 11 -0.19 -28.23 -37.07
N LEU A 12 0.36 -29.44 -37.22
CA LEU A 12 -0.32 -30.71 -37.00
C LEU A 12 -0.47 -31.00 -35.50
N LEU A 13 -1.70 -31.34 -35.09
CA LEU A 13 -1.99 -32.07 -33.86
C LEU A 13 -1.53 -33.53 -34.00
N VAL A 14 -0.68 -34.00 -33.08
CA VAL A 14 -0.43 -35.42 -32.88
C VAL A 14 -0.94 -35.81 -31.50
N ALA A 15 -2.00 -36.61 -31.49
CA ALA A 15 -2.47 -37.34 -30.33
C ALA A 15 -1.61 -38.61 -30.16
N VAL A 16 -1.12 -38.86 -28.95
CA VAL A 16 -0.56 -40.17 -28.57
C VAL A 16 -1.43 -40.74 -27.47
N ALA A 17 -2.05 -41.88 -27.79
CA ALA A 17 -2.77 -42.74 -26.87
C ALA A 17 -1.84 -43.84 -26.35
N GLY A 18 -2.02 -44.20 -25.08
CA GLY A 18 -1.40 -45.34 -24.39
C GLY A 18 -1.45 -45.02 -22.89
N GLY A 19 -2.09 -45.77 -22.00
CA GLY A 19 -2.53 -47.16 -21.99
C GLY A 19 -2.37 -47.59 -20.53
N CYS A 20 -3.48 -47.81 -19.82
CA CYS A 20 -3.51 -48.15 -18.40
C CYS A 20 -2.92 -49.53 -18.12
N GLN A 21 -2.14 -49.67 -17.03
CA GLN A 21 -2.00 -50.94 -16.32
C GLN A 21 -2.06 -50.71 -14.81
N ASP A 22 -2.98 -51.46 -14.21
CA ASP A 22 -3.33 -51.53 -12.80
C ASP A 22 -2.20 -52.11 -11.94
N ALA A 23 -2.05 -51.57 -10.72
CA ALA A 23 -1.40 -52.25 -9.63
C ALA A 23 -2.16 -52.01 -8.31
N GLY A 24 -3.01 -52.99 -7.97
CA GLY A 24 -3.12 -53.62 -6.66
C GLY A 24 -3.18 -52.76 -5.40
N VAL A 25 -4.40 -52.62 -4.88
CA VAL A 25 -4.75 -52.12 -3.54
C VAL A 25 -4.43 -53.17 -2.47
N ALA A 26 -3.86 -52.75 -1.33
CA ALA A 26 -4.01 -53.42 -0.05
C ALA A 26 -4.16 -52.38 1.07
N SER A 27 -5.35 -52.29 1.65
CA SER A 27 -5.67 -51.42 2.79
C SER A 27 -5.51 -52.16 4.12
N PRO A 28 -4.94 -51.55 5.17
CA PRO A 28 -5.18 -51.97 6.54
C PRO A 28 -6.45 -51.28 7.09
N ARG A 29 -7.32 -52.08 7.72
CA ARG A 29 -8.45 -51.60 8.51
C ARG A 29 -7.94 -51.03 9.83
N LEU A 30 -8.43 -49.85 10.22
CA LEU A 30 -8.50 -49.42 11.61
C LEU A 30 -9.89 -48.86 11.89
N SER A 31 -10.63 -49.61 12.71
CA SER A 31 -11.87 -49.19 13.36
C SER A 31 -11.53 -48.19 14.47
N GLY A 32 -12.24 -47.07 14.52
CA GLY A 32 -12.18 -46.12 15.62
C GLY A 32 -13.31 -45.11 15.51
N SER A 33 -14.40 -45.36 16.24
CA SER A 33 -15.49 -44.42 16.44
C SER A 33 -15.02 -43.34 17.43
N GLY A 34 -14.83 -42.11 16.95
CA GLY A 34 -14.41 -40.96 17.74
C GLY A 34 -15.29 -39.77 17.42
N THR A 35 -16.04 -39.32 18.42
CA THR A 35 -16.91 -38.15 18.39
C THR A 35 -16.12 -36.87 18.10
N LEU A 36 -16.59 -36.07 17.13
CA LEU A 36 -16.02 -34.76 16.81
C LEU A 36 -16.33 -33.77 17.95
N GLY A 37 -15.36 -33.55 18.84
CA GLY A 37 -15.38 -32.44 19.79
C GLY A 37 -15.05 -31.12 19.09
N SER A 38 -15.93 -30.14 19.22
CA SER A 38 -15.69 -28.76 18.78
C SER A 38 -14.61 -28.11 19.65
N VAL A 39 -13.48 -27.77 19.04
CA VAL A 39 -12.42 -26.99 19.71
C VAL A 39 -12.80 -25.51 19.68
N PRO A 40 -12.86 -24.80 20.82
CA PRO A 40 -13.14 -23.38 20.83
C PRO A 40 -11.93 -22.60 20.31
N VAL A 41 -12.14 -21.82 19.25
CA VAL A 41 -11.16 -20.84 18.75
C VAL A 41 -11.09 -19.69 19.76
N ARG A 42 -9.96 -19.55 20.45
CA ARG A 42 -9.67 -18.37 21.27
C ARG A 42 -9.33 -17.19 20.35
N PRO A 43 -9.85 -15.98 20.61
CA PRO A 43 -9.41 -14.79 19.89
C PRO A 43 -7.97 -14.48 20.30
N VAL A 44 -7.06 -14.45 19.33
CA VAL A 44 -5.70 -13.96 19.52
C VAL A 44 -5.78 -12.44 19.53
N GLY A 45 -5.66 -11.84 20.72
CA GLY A 45 -5.38 -10.42 20.83
C GLY A 45 -3.95 -10.16 20.36
N THR A 46 -3.79 -9.66 19.15
CA THR A 46 -2.49 -9.23 18.61
C THR A 46 -2.15 -7.84 19.12
N THR A 47 -1.63 -7.74 20.34
CA THR A 47 -0.81 -6.58 20.72
C THR A 47 0.56 -6.75 20.08
N VAL A 48 0.79 -6.09 18.95
CA VAL A 48 2.12 -6.00 18.34
C VAL A 48 2.98 -5.13 19.26
N PRO A 49 4.12 -5.62 19.79
CA PRO A 49 4.99 -4.82 20.65
C PRO A 49 5.58 -3.65 19.85
N SER A 50 5.62 -2.46 20.45
CA SER A 50 6.35 -1.32 19.92
C SER A 50 7.83 -1.67 19.79
N GLY A 51 8.41 -1.54 18.60
CA GLY A 51 9.86 -1.75 18.41
C GLY A 51 10.70 -0.88 19.37
N PRO A 52 11.89 -1.34 19.79
CA PRO A 52 12.70 -0.64 20.78
C PRO A 52 13.16 0.72 20.22
N GLY A 53 12.59 1.81 20.73
CA GLY A 53 13.02 3.19 20.43
C GLY A 53 11.94 4.15 19.91
N VAL A 54 10.75 3.67 19.55
CA VAL A 54 9.63 4.55 19.15
C VAL A 54 8.81 4.92 20.39
N PRO A 55 8.65 6.22 20.73
CA PRO A 55 7.83 6.63 21.87
C PRO A 55 6.38 6.13 21.72
N PRO A 56 5.67 5.88 22.84
CA PRO A 56 4.24 5.59 22.76
C PRO A 56 3.49 6.72 22.06
N VAL A 57 2.38 6.39 21.39
CA VAL A 57 1.44 7.40 20.85
C VAL A 57 0.63 8.02 21.99
N SER A 58 -0.04 9.15 21.73
CA SER A 58 -0.93 9.78 22.71
C SER A 58 -2.07 8.84 23.12
N ASP A 59 -2.68 9.08 24.30
CA ASP A 59 -3.82 8.28 24.77
C ASP A 59 -5.00 8.31 23.79
N ALA A 60 -5.23 9.45 23.13
CA ALA A 60 -6.24 9.61 22.09
C ALA A 60 -5.94 8.73 20.86
N ALA A 61 -4.70 8.76 20.37
CA ALA A 61 -4.28 7.91 19.26
C ALA A 61 -4.37 6.43 19.62
N HIS A 62 -3.92 6.05 20.82
CA HIS A 62 -4.03 4.68 21.30
C HIS A 62 -5.49 4.21 21.40
N ALA A 63 -6.39 5.06 21.92
CA ALA A 63 -7.82 4.77 22.01
C ALA A 63 -8.49 4.61 20.63
N ALA A 64 -8.01 5.34 19.61
CA ALA A 64 -8.41 5.19 18.22
C ALA A 64 -7.81 3.93 17.54
N GLY A 65 -6.98 3.16 18.25
CA GLY A 65 -6.30 1.98 17.72
C GLY A 65 -5.14 2.33 16.78
N PHE A 66 -4.57 3.52 16.90
CA PHE A 66 -3.44 3.96 16.10
C PHE A 66 -2.10 3.53 16.68
N VAL A 67 -1.15 3.32 15.78
CA VAL A 67 0.26 3.07 16.06
C VAL A 67 1.10 3.96 15.15
N ASP A 68 2.30 4.34 15.60
CA ASP A 68 3.29 4.96 14.71
C ASP A 68 3.85 3.88 13.78
N VAL A 69 3.88 4.15 12.48
CA VAL A 69 4.34 3.16 11.49
C VAL A 69 5.74 2.63 11.79
N ARG A 70 6.61 3.43 12.42
CA ARG A 70 7.97 3.00 12.78
C ARG A 70 8.00 1.93 13.87
N SER A 71 6.92 1.79 14.64
CA SER A 71 6.80 0.67 15.58
C SER A 71 6.56 -0.66 14.86
N VAL A 72 6.09 -0.61 13.61
CA VAL A 72 5.86 -1.76 12.71
C VAL A 72 7.04 -1.95 11.75
N LEU A 73 7.56 -0.84 11.22
CA LEU A 73 8.62 -0.76 10.23
C LEU A 73 9.74 0.17 10.75
N PRO A 74 10.69 -0.33 11.55
CA PRO A 74 11.71 0.53 12.16
C PRO A 74 12.60 1.28 11.15
N ASP A 75 12.70 0.76 9.93
CA ASP A 75 13.43 1.35 8.80
C ASP A 75 12.58 2.29 7.94
N ALA A 76 11.28 2.45 8.21
CA ALA A 76 10.42 3.32 7.43
C ALA A 76 10.93 4.76 7.39
N VAL A 77 11.01 5.31 6.18
CA VAL A 77 11.36 6.71 5.96
C VAL A 77 10.09 7.54 6.05
N ILE A 78 10.09 8.56 6.91
CA ILE A 78 8.95 9.45 7.10
C ILE A 78 9.24 10.79 6.43
N ASP A 79 8.38 11.18 5.50
CA ASP A 79 8.43 12.44 4.73
C ASP A 79 7.01 13.01 4.63
N LEU A 80 6.36 13.26 5.77
CA LEU A 80 4.96 13.68 5.79
C LEU A 80 4.81 15.03 5.06
N ARG A 81 4.32 14.99 3.81
CA ARG A 81 4.30 16.14 2.89
C ARG A 81 3.43 17.28 3.44
N TYR A 82 2.37 16.92 4.14
CA TYR A 82 1.46 17.86 4.79
C TYR A 82 1.98 18.44 6.11
N ALA A 83 3.08 17.92 6.68
CA ALA A 83 3.83 18.56 7.77
C ALA A 83 4.84 19.62 7.28
N THR A 84 4.88 19.87 5.96
CA THR A 84 5.79 20.84 5.31
C THR A 84 5.00 21.73 4.35
N THR A 85 5.66 22.68 3.68
CA THR A 85 5.06 23.42 2.56
C THR A 85 5.19 22.71 1.20
N ASN A 86 5.83 21.53 1.16
CA ASN A 86 6.01 20.73 -0.05
C ASN A 86 4.77 19.85 -0.32
N ASN A 87 3.64 20.49 -0.58
CA ASN A 87 2.38 19.86 -0.96
C ASN A 87 1.56 20.81 -1.84
N PHE A 88 0.47 20.32 -2.43
CA PHE A 88 -0.34 21.11 -3.38
C PHE A 88 -1.00 22.37 -2.79
N THR A 89 -1.14 22.47 -1.46
CA THR A 89 -1.67 23.68 -0.83
C THR A 89 -0.60 24.74 -0.61
N HIS A 90 0.68 24.37 -0.69
CA HIS A 90 1.84 25.19 -0.32
C HIS A 90 1.81 25.72 1.12
N THR A 91 1.00 25.10 1.98
CA THR A 91 0.87 25.42 3.40
C THR A 91 1.17 24.18 4.24
N GLN A 92 1.71 24.40 5.43
CA GLN A 92 1.88 23.34 6.42
C GLN A 92 0.53 23.07 7.10
N LEU A 93 0.02 21.84 6.94
CA LEU A 93 -1.29 21.43 7.43
C LEU A 93 -1.20 20.61 8.73
N TYR A 94 -0.07 19.93 8.96
CA TYR A 94 0.24 19.18 10.19
C TYR A 94 1.35 19.89 11.00
N PRO A 95 1.47 19.64 12.31
CA PRO A 95 2.66 19.99 13.07
C PRO A 95 3.96 19.46 12.44
N ALA A 96 5.08 20.16 12.61
CA ALA A 96 6.36 19.78 11.99
C ALA A 96 6.95 18.48 12.57
N ASP A 97 6.54 18.13 13.78
CA ASP A 97 6.87 16.91 14.51
C ASP A 97 5.78 15.83 14.40
N ALA A 98 4.82 16.01 13.49
CA ALA A 98 3.77 15.01 13.24
C ALA A 98 4.35 13.62 12.94
N ARG A 99 3.63 12.61 13.40
CA ARG A 99 3.97 11.20 13.31
C ARG A 99 3.10 10.53 12.25
N CYS A 100 3.67 9.57 11.54
CA CYS A 100 2.90 8.73 10.62
C CYS A 100 2.10 7.71 11.44
N LEU A 101 0.89 8.11 11.85
CA LEU A 101 -0.03 7.25 12.58
C LEU A 101 -0.88 6.42 11.60
N VAL A 102 -1.02 5.13 11.87
CA VAL A 102 -1.91 4.23 11.12
C VAL A 102 -2.72 3.39 12.10
N HIS A 103 -3.94 3.02 11.74
CA HIS A 103 -4.72 2.05 12.50
C HIS A 103 -4.00 0.70 12.50
N GLN A 104 -3.96 0.02 13.65
CA GLN A 104 -3.25 -1.24 13.87
C GLN A 104 -3.58 -2.35 12.85
N SER A 105 -4.76 -2.30 12.21
CA SER A 105 -5.11 -3.20 11.10
C SER A 105 -4.23 -3.10 9.87
N MET A 106 -3.50 -1.99 9.70
CA MET A 106 -2.54 -1.78 8.62
C MET A 106 -1.22 -2.50 8.87
N ALA A 107 -0.89 -2.79 10.15
CA ALA A 107 0.45 -3.19 10.56
C ALA A 107 0.96 -4.44 9.84
N GLN A 108 0.15 -5.49 9.79
CA GLN A 108 0.54 -6.73 9.12
C GLN A 108 0.75 -6.54 7.61
N GLY A 109 -0.13 -5.77 6.96
CA GLY A 109 -0.03 -5.52 5.52
C GLY A 109 1.20 -4.70 5.15
N LEU A 110 1.48 -3.64 5.92
CA LEU A 110 2.67 -2.81 5.72
C LEU A 110 3.96 -3.60 6.00
N ALA A 111 3.99 -4.45 7.03
CA ALA A 111 5.10 -5.34 7.31
C ALA A 111 5.39 -6.29 6.15
N ALA A 112 4.34 -6.92 5.59
CA ALA A 112 4.46 -7.82 4.45
C ALA A 112 4.92 -7.08 3.18
N ALA A 113 4.38 -5.88 2.92
CA ALA A 113 4.79 -5.06 1.78
C ALA A 113 6.27 -4.66 1.86
N ALA A 114 6.75 -4.25 3.05
CA ALA A 114 8.17 -3.98 3.27
C ALA A 114 9.05 -5.22 3.03
N VAL A 115 8.61 -6.40 3.48
CA VAL A 115 9.33 -7.66 3.22
C VAL A 115 9.43 -7.97 1.71
N ALA A 116 8.41 -7.64 0.91
CA ALA A 116 8.45 -7.83 -0.54
C ALA A 116 9.43 -6.88 -1.26
N LEU A 117 9.62 -5.67 -0.72
CA LEU A 117 10.49 -4.64 -1.30
C LEU A 117 11.97 -4.79 -0.90
N ARG A 118 12.25 -5.20 0.34
CA ARG A 118 13.62 -5.27 0.89
C ARG A 118 14.62 -6.09 0.07
N PRO A 119 14.29 -7.28 -0.51
CA PRO A 119 15.23 -8.03 -1.34
C PRO A 119 15.73 -7.27 -2.58
N GLN A 120 15.01 -6.23 -3.00
CA GLN A 120 15.37 -5.35 -4.12
C GLN A 120 16.14 -4.10 -3.66
N GLY A 121 16.44 -3.99 -2.37
CA GLY A 121 17.11 -2.83 -1.77
C GLY A 121 16.19 -1.64 -1.52
N HIS A 122 14.87 -1.84 -1.55
CA HIS A 122 13.88 -0.79 -1.40
C HIS A 122 13.33 -0.73 0.04
N VAL A 123 13.18 0.48 0.55
CA VAL A 123 12.55 0.80 1.83
C VAL A 123 11.34 1.69 1.58
N LEU A 124 10.24 1.45 2.30
CA LEU A 124 9.03 2.26 2.18
C LEU A 124 9.23 3.69 2.71
N VAL A 125 8.68 4.64 1.98
CA VAL A 125 8.69 6.07 2.30
C VAL A 125 7.24 6.52 2.42
N PHE A 126 6.87 7.14 3.54
CA PHE A 126 5.50 7.55 3.85
C PHE A 126 5.34 9.06 3.72
N TRP A 127 4.40 9.47 2.86
CA TRP A 127 4.06 10.88 2.58
C TRP A 127 2.78 11.34 3.27
N ASP A 128 1.83 10.44 3.46
CA ASP A 128 0.67 10.67 4.32
C ASP A 128 0.16 9.36 4.94
N CYS A 129 -0.43 9.48 6.12
CA CYS A 129 -0.91 8.36 6.93
C CYS A 129 -2.31 8.74 7.49
N TYR A 130 -2.51 8.74 8.80
CA TYR A 130 -3.72 9.35 9.36
C TYR A 130 -3.77 10.86 9.07
N ARG A 131 -4.91 11.31 8.54
CA ARG A 131 -5.19 12.72 8.22
C ARG A 131 -6.30 13.24 9.13
N PRO A 132 -6.04 14.23 10.00
CA PRO A 132 -7.11 14.89 10.76
C PRO A 132 -8.17 15.50 9.86
N HIS A 133 -9.43 15.46 10.27
CA HIS A 133 -10.56 15.95 9.48
C HIS A 133 -10.40 17.42 9.05
N GLU A 134 -9.90 18.25 9.96
CA GLU A 134 -9.64 19.66 9.64
C GLU A 134 -8.63 19.87 8.50
N ALA A 135 -7.65 18.96 8.35
CA ALA A 135 -6.71 19.01 7.23
C ALA A 135 -7.43 18.66 5.92
N GLN A 136 -8.31 17.65 5.92
CA GLN A 136 -9.13 17.31 4.75
C GLN A 136 -10.03 18.49 4.33
N VAL A 137 -10.61 19.22 5.29
CA VAL A 137 -11.39 20.43 5.01
C VAL A 137 -10.52 21.53 4.40
N LYS A 138 -9.33 21.80 4.97
CA LYS A 138 -8.37 22.80 4.44
C LYS A 138 -7.92 22.44 3.02
N MET A 139 -7.58 21.18 2.77
CA MET A 139 -7.23 20.62 1.46
C MET A 139 -8.32 20.84 0.42
N PHE A 140 -9.57 20.48 0.74
CA PHE A 140 -10.68 20.65 -0.19
C PHE A 140 -11.00 22.12 -0.45
N ASN A 141 -10.83 23.01 0.54
CA ASN A 141 -11.00 24.44 0.33
C ASN A 141 -9.93 25.03 -0.61
N ALA A 142 -8.70 24.52 -0.58
CA ALA A 142 -7.64 24.92 -1.49
C ALA A 142 -7.93 24.45 -2.94
N VAL A 143 -8.43 23.22 -3.09
CA VAL A 143 -8.78 22.62 -4.40
C VAL A 143 -10.15 21.93 -4.31
N PRO A 144 -11.26 22.65 -4.55
CA PRO A 144 -12.61 22.14 -4.36
C PRO A 144 -13.09 21.28 -5.55
N ASN A 145 -12.26 20.32 -5.97
CA ASN A 145 -12.56 19.38 -7.04
C ASN A 145 -12.53 17.93 -6.51
N PRO A 146 -13.68 17.26 -6.40
CA PRO A 146 -13.77 15.89 -5.91
C PRO A 146 -13.10 14.83 -6.82
N ALA A 147 -12.68 15.21 -8.02
CA ALA A 147 -11.84 14.35 -8.86
C ALA A 147 -10.40 14.24 -8.37
N TRP A 148 -9.96 15.15 -7.49
CA TRP A 148 -8.57 15.28 -7.03
C TRP A 148 -8.45 15.29 -5.52
N VAL A 149 -9.40 15.92 -4.83
CA VAL A 149 -9.40 16.00 -3.36
C VAL A 149 -10.76 15.53 -2.85
N ALA A 150 -10.77 14.49 -2.02
CA ALA A 150 -12.00 13.94 -1.47
C ALA A 150 -12.84 15.04 -0.77
N ARG A 151 -14.15 15.06 -1.05
CA ARG A 151 -15.05 15.99 -0.38
C ARG A 151 -15.16 15.59 1.10
N PRO A 152 -14.89 16.50 2.06
CA PRO A 152 -15.08 16.20 3.47
C PRO A 152 -16.55 15.89 3.74
N GLY A 153 -16.80 14.90 4.59
CA GLY A 153 -18.13 14.44 4.96
C GLY A 153 -18.27 14.26 6.47
N PRO A 154 -19.43 13.78 6.94
CA PRO A 154 -19.67 13.55 8.38
C PRO A 154 -18.96 12.30 8.92
N TYR A 155 -18.32 11.51 8.05
CA TYR A 155 -17.69 10.23 8.39
C TYR A 155 -16.24 10.21 7.96
N ALA A 156 -15.40 9.62 8.82
CA ALA A 156 -14.04 9.26 8.51
C ALA A 156 -13.99 7.96 7.68
N ARG A 157 -13.24 8.02 6.59
CA ARG A 157 -12.83 6.89 5.74
C ARG A 157 -11.36 7.06 5.39
N SER A 158 -10.74 6.01 4.88
CA SER A 158 -9.40 6.07 4.30
C SER A 158 -8.37 6.71 5.26
N HIS A 159 -7.70 7.79 4.86
CA HIS A 159 -6.75 8.55 5.69
C HIS A 159 -7.37 9.08 6.98
N GLU A 160 -8.61 9.59 6.95
CA GLU A 160 -9.29 10.09 8.16
C GLU A 160 -9.64 8.97 9.16
N ALA A 161 -9.62 7.70 8.71
CA ALA A 161 -9.78 6.53 9.57
C ALA A 161 -8.43 5.88 9.96
N GLY A 162 -7.30 6.45 9.51
CA GLY A 162 -5.96 5.88 9.68
C GLY A 162 -5.76 4.57 8.91
N ARG A 163 -6.58 4.31 7.88
CA ARG A 163 -6.63 3.01 7.15
C ARG A 163 -6.13 3.10 5.72
N SER A 164 -5.45 4.19 5.38
CA SER A 164 -4.78 4.37 4.10
C SER A 164 -3.44 5.02 4.32
N VAL A 165 -2.55 4.83 3.35
CA VAL A 165 -1.23 5.46 3.33
C VAL A 165 -0.92 5.91 1.91
N ASP A 166 -0.20 7.02 1.82
CA ASP A 166 0.40 7.52 0.60
C ASP A 166 1.89 7.26 0.66
N VAL A 167 2.39 6.42 -0.25
CA VAL A 167 3.74 5.88 -0.17
C VAL A 167 4.48 5.86 -1.51
N THR A 168 5.80 5.91 -1.40
CA THR A 168 6.74 5.47 -2.43
C THR A 168 7.79 4.55 -1.79
N PHE A 169 8.89 4.28 -2.49
CA PHE A 169 10.03 3.58 -1.93
C PHE A 169 11.37 4.19 -2.37
N THR A 170 12.43 3.89 -1.62
CA THR A 170 13.79 4.34 -1.94
C THR A 170 14.33 3.66 -3.19
N SER A 171 14.96 4.42 -4.08
CA SER A 171 15.76 3.89 -5.19
C SER A 171 17.11 3.37 -4.69
N VAL A 172 17.64 2.34 -5.34
CA VAL A 172 19.03 1.88 -5.14
C VAL A 172 20.06 2.74 -5.89
N GLN A 173 19.60 3.74 -6.65
CA GLN A 173 20.47 4.68 -7.34
C GLN A 173 21.22 5.58 -6.36
N GLN A 174 22.49 5.84 -6.65
CA GLN A 174 23.36 6.69 -5.83
C GLN A 174 23.08 8.18 -5.99
N SER A 175 22.44 8.58 -7.09
CA SER A 175 22.15 9.97 -7.41
C SER A 175 20.81 10.11 -8.11
N CYS A 176 20.09 11.16 -7.78
CA CYS A 176 18.82 11.56 -8.36
C CYS A 176 18.66 13.08 -8.20
N PRO A 177 17.73 13.72 -8.94
CA PRO A 177 17.41 15.13 -8.76
C PRO A 177 17.05 15.45 -7.31
N ALA A 178 17.32 16.67 -6.86
CA ALA A 178 17.11 17.10 -5.47
C ALA A 178 15.65 16.96 -5.02
N GLU A 179 14.71 17.13 -5.95
CA GLU A 179 13.27 17.01 -5.71
C GLU A 179 12.85 15.56 -5.44
N ARG A 180 13.68 14.58 -5.83
CA ARG A 180 13.48 13.14 -5.55
C ARG A 180 14.42 12.65 -4.44
N GLN A 181 14.85 13.52 -3.53
CA GLN A 181 15.66 13.15 -2.37
C GLN A 181 14.90 13.38 -1.07
N VAL A 182 15.06 12.47 -0.12
CA VAL A 182 14.62 12.63 1.26
C VAL A 182 15.75 12.15 2.17
N HIS A 183 16.18 12.98 3.12
CA HIS A 183 17.25 12.63 4.08
C HIS A 183 18.53 12.09 3.40
N GLY A 184 18.86 12.58 2.20
CA GLY A 184 20.01 12.11 1.41
C GLY A 184 19.80 10.77 0.68
N LEU A 185 18.61 10.18 0.76
CA LEU A 185 18.21 8.97 0.04
C LEU A 185 17.47 9.34 -1.24
N CYS A 186 17.74 8.60 -2.32
CA CYS A 186 16.99 8.76 -3.56
C CYS A 186 15.66 8.04 -3.51
N LEU A 187 14.62 8.68 -4.04
CA LEU A 187 13.29 8.12 -4.23
C LEU A 187 13.17 7.48 -5.62
N ALA A 188 12.36 6.42 -5.71
CA ALA A 188 12.00 5.82 -6.99
C ALA A 188 11.36 6.88 -7.91
N ASP A 189 11.75 6.87 -9.19
CA ASP A 189 11.06 7.70 -10.19
C ASP A 189 9.70 7.09 -10.48
N MET A 190 8.64 7.80 -10.15
CA MET A 190 7.27 7.37 -10.37
C MET A 190 6.60 8.12 -11.52
N GLY A 191 7.35 8.96 -12.26
CA GLY A 191 6.89 9.65 -13.46
C GLY A 191 6.00 10.88 -13.23
N THR A 192 5.51 11.06 -12.01
CA THR A 192 4.95 12.31 -11.46
C THR A 192 5.40 12.42 -10.01
N ASP A 193 5.30 13.62 -9.43
CA ASP A 193 5.42 13.76 -7.98
C ASP A 193 4.10 13.34 -7.30
N PHE A 194 4.10 13.36 -5.97
CA PHE A 194 2.93 13.29 -5.10
C PHE A 194 1.96 14.46 -5.36
N ASP A 195 0.66 14.25 -5.16
CA ASP A 195 -0.41 15.23 -5.41
C ASP A 195 -0.42 15.84 -6.84
N ASP A 196 0.10 15.10 -7.83
CA ASP A 196 -0.04 15.48 -9.24
C ASP A 196 -1.49 15.27 -9.70
N PHE A 197 -2.21 16.36 -9.99
CA PHE A 197 -3.62 16.33 -10.42
C PHE A 197 -3.80 16.14 -11.94
N SER A 198 -2.99 15.27 -12.54
CA SER A 198 -3.13 14.90 -13.96
C SER A 198 -3.43 13.41 -14.14
N SER A 199 -3.90 13.03 -15.33
CA SER A 199 -4.13 11.62 -15.67
C SER A 199 -2.86 10.75 -15.60
N ARG A 200 -1.67 11.37 -15.65
CA ARG A 200 -0.39 10.67 -15.47
C ARG A 200 -0.22 10.13 -14.04
N ALA A 201 -0.92 10.70 -13.05
CA ALA A 201 -0.85 10.24 -11.67
C ALA A 201 -1.71 8.99 -11.39
N THR A 202 -2.63 8.64 -12.29
CA THR A 202 -3.46 7.43 -12.11
C THR A 202 -2.60 6.17 -11.99
N ALA A 203 -3.04 5.23 -11.15
CA ALA A 203 -2.21 4.12 -10.71
C ALA A 203 -1.65 3.28 -11.85
N PHE A 204 -2.39 3.16 -12.97
CA PHE A 204 -2.05 2.35 -14.13
C PHE A 204 -1.72 3.18 -15.39
N ALA A 205 -1.44 4.47 -15.25
CA ALA A 205 -1.09 5.33 -16.38
C ALA A 205 0.16 4.82 -17.13
N THR A 206 0.05 4.76 -18.46
CA THR A 206 1.18 4.45 -19.35
C THR A 206 1.53 5.64 -20.25
N GLN A 207 0.52 6.41 -20.68
CA GLN A 207 0.72 7.58 -21.52
C GLN A 207 1.45 8.69 -20.76
N GLY A 208 2.60 9.13 -21.28
CA GLY A 208 3.40 10.17 -20.64
C GLY A 208 4.16 9.72 -19.37
N VAL A 209 4.19 8.41 -19.09
CA VAL A 209 4.95 7.82 -17.97
C VAL A 209 6.02 6.90 -18.55
N THR A 210 7.28 7.07 -18.13
CA THR A 210 8.40 6.27 -18.65
C THR A 210 8.23 4.79 -18.30
N VAL A 211 8.83 3.88 -19.08
CA VAL A 211 8.78 2.44 -18.79
C VAL A 211 9.36 2.12 -17.42
N ALA A 212 10.43 2.81 -17.00
CA ALA A 212 11.02 2.65 -15.68
C ALA A 212 10.05 3.08 -14.57
N ALA A 213 9.36 4.22 -14.73
CA ALA A 213 8.36 4.66 -13.77
C ALA A 213 7.15 3.72 -13.70
N GLN A 214 6.70 3.19 -14.83
CA GLN A 214 5.64 2.18 -14.86
C GLN A 214 6.04 0.90 -14.10
N ALA A 215 7.29 0.46 -14.27
CA ALA A 215 7.84 -0.69 -13.54
C ALA A 215 7.94 -0.42 -12.03
N ASN A 216 8.37 0.77 -11.61
CA ASN A 216 8.41 1.15 -10.20
C ASN A 216 7.00 1.17 -9.58
N ARG A 217 6.01 1.76 -10.26
CA ARG A 217 4.61 1.73 -9.79
C ARG A 217 4.09 0.30 -9.70
N ALA A 218 4.44 -0.58 -10.65
CA ALA A 218 4.07 -1.99 -10.59
C ALA A 218 4.71 -2.70 -9.39
N ALA A 219 6.00 -2.48 -9.13
CA ALA A 219 6.69 -3.04 -7.98
C ALA A 219 6.04 -2.60 -6.65
N LEU A 220 5.72 -1.31 -6.52
CA LEU A 220 5.01 -0.79 -5.35
C LEU A 220 3.64 -1.45 -5.19
N ARG A 221 2.82 -1.47 -6.26
CA ARG A 221 1.48 -2.07 -6.19
C ARG A 221 1.52 -3.56 -5.84
N GLU A 222 2.42 -4.33 -6.44
CA GLU A 222 2.53 -5.76 -6.14
C GLU A 222 3.01 -6.01 -4.70
N ALA A 223 3.93 -5.20 -4.19
CA ALA A 223 4.35 -5.28 -2.78
C ALA A 223 3.20 -4.95 -1.81
N MET A 224 2.48 -3.87 -2.06
CA MET A 224 1.34 -3.47 -1.23
C MET A 224 0.21 -4.51 -1.29
N LYS A 225 -0.08 -5.04 -2.48
CA LYS A 225 -1.04 -6.14 -2.70
C LYS A 225 -0.61 -7.43 -2.01
N TYR A 226 0.68 -7.74 -1.98
CA TYR A 226 1.21 -8.89 -1.23
C TYR A 226 0.88 -8.79 0.27
N GLY A 227 0.85 -7.57 0.81
CA GLY A 227 0.35 -7.28 2.16
C GLY A 227 -1.17 -7.23 2.31
N GLY A 228 -1.94 -7.47 1.25
CA GLY A 228 -3.40 -7.36 1.26
C GLY A 228 -3.93 -5.93 1.24
N LEU A 229 -3.10 -4.96 0.85
CA LEU A 229 -3.49 -3.56 0.67
C LEU A 229 -3.92 -3.33 -0.80
N ASN A 230 -4.92 -2.48 -1.00
CA ASN A 230 -5.51 -2.22 -2.32
C ASN A 230 -5.10 -0.85 -2.83
N VAL A 231 -4.67 -0.79 -4.07
CA VAL A 231 -4.36 0.49 -4.73
C VAL A 231 -5.66 1.25 -5.05
N TYR A 232 -5.67 2.56 -4.84
CA TYR A 232 -6.70 3.43 -5.40
C TYR A 232 -6.37 3.74 -6.86
N SER A 233 -7.29 3.52 -7.80
CA SER A 233 -6.97 3.63 -9.22
C SER A 233 -6.67 5.06 -9.67
N GLY A 234 -7.15 6.07 -8.95
CA GLY A 234 -6.93 7.48 -9.23
C GLY A 234 -5.51 7.96 -8.97
N GLU A 235 -4.76 7.26 -8.11
CA GLU A 235 -3.49 7.75 -7.57
C GLU A 235 -2.50 6.59 -7.40
N TRP A 236 -1.29 6.70 -7.95
CA TRP A 236 -0.31 5.60 -7.89
C TRP A 236 0.28 5.36 -6.51
N TRP A 237 0.23 6.37 -5.63
CA TRP A 237 0.83 6.36 -4.29
C TRP A 237 -0.14 5.89 -3.19
N HIS A 238 -1.46 5.91 -3.44
CA HIS A 238 -2.49 5.70 -2.43
C HIS A 238 -2.85 4.22 -2.29
N PHE A 239 -2.79 3.71 -1.05
CA PHE A 239 -3.17 2.34 -0.73
C PHE A 239 -4.10 2.26 0.49
N ASP A 240 -5.22 1.56 0.29
CA ASP A 240 -6.22 1.27 1.30
C ASP A 240 -5.99 -0.09 1.95
N GLY A 241 -6.12 -0.15 3.27
CA GLY A 241 -6.17 -1.41 4.00
C GLY A 241 -7.57 -1.85 4.41
N PRO A 242 -7.66 -2.84 5.32
CA PRO A 242 -8.93 -3.43 5.72
C PRO A 242 -9.95 -2.39 6.20
N GLY A 243 -11.11 -2.35 5.53
CA GLY A 243 -12.24 -1.50 5.89
C GLY A 243 -11.99 0.00 5.76
N ALA A 244 -11.08 0.43 4.90
CA ALA A 244 -10.83 1.85 4.61
C ALA A 244 -12.07 2.58 4.07
N ASP A 245 -12.96 1.87 3.38
CA ASP A 245 -14.20 2.39 2.79
C ASP A 245 -15.38 2.47 3.76
N VAL A 246 -15.26 1.86 4.95
CA VAL A 246 -16.32 1.82 5.96
C VAL A 246 -16.43 3.16 6.70
N ASP A 247 -17.63 3.73 6.72
CA ASP A 247 -17.94 4.95 7.47
C ASP A 247 -17.68 4.77 8.98
N ARG A 248 -16.94 5.72 9.56
CA ARG A 248 -16.65 5.80 10.99
C ARG A 248 -16.87 7.22 11.51
N PRO A 249 -17.07 7.41 12.81
CA PRO A 249 -17.00 8.75 13.41
C PRO A 249 -15.66 9.41 13.09
N VAL A 250 -15.69 10.73 12.86
CA VAL A 250 -14.48 11.55 12.83
C VAL A 250 -13.77 11.41 14.19
N LEU A 251 -12.47 11.14 14.15
CA LEU A 251 -11.68 10.76 15.32
C LEU A 251 -11.03 11.94 16.06
N ASP A 252 -10.78 13.06 15.38
CA ASP A 252 -10.11 14.27 15.91
C ASP A 252 -8.86 13.97 16.76
N VAL A 253 -8.06 13.01 16.33
CA VAL A 253 -6.84 12.58 17.03
C VAL A 253 -5.67 13.52 16.68
N PRO A 254 -4.88 14.00 17.66
CA PRO A 254 -3.64 14.71 17.36
C PRO A 254 -2.61 13.79 16.69
N VAL A 255 -1.80 14.36 15.78
CA VAL A 255 -0.80 13.61 14.99
C VAL A 255 0.60 13.63 15.61
N ASP A 256 0.83 14.38 16.67
CA ASP A 256 2.09 14.52 17.42
C ASP A 256 2.29 13.46 18.54
#